data_AF-A0AAN6ZSF7-F1
#
_entry.id   AF-A0AAN6ZSF7-F1
#
_cell.length_a   1.000
_cell.length_b   1.000
_cell.length_c   1.000
_cell.angle_alpha   90.00
_cell.angle_beta   90.00
_cell.angle_gamma   90.00
#
_symmetry.space_group_name_H-M   'P 1'
#
loop_
_entity.id
_entity.type
_entity.pdbx_description
1 polymer ?
#
loop_
_entity_poly.entity_id
_entity_poly.type
_entity_poly.pdbx_seq_one_letter_code
_entity_poly.pdbx_strand_id
1 'polypeptide(L)'
;MPRPRCKAFPGDSSWPTAIEWTRLNKTLGGALLNPPPPASVCYATSPNFNAEACSFLINNASRTTFYLDDPVTILSLWPQGNTCLLSQNPTGNCTQGGYPVYVVNATSVKHIQAAVNFARNRNVRLVVKNTGHDAVGRNTGAGSLSIWTHYLKGFEFLHDYKQPGGNYRGAAARVGAGLQVWEAFAHAEKHNVTLPAASCLTVGSYGGWITGGGHSPLSSKFGMGVDQVLSLQVVTADGRYMTADPQENQDLFFAMRGGGGSTYGIITSAIVKAHPQINLTIASFGFTTGNTTSATPGPSVTIADTETFWKGFNEVFAFGIPTIDAGGYLWTAGSPRGNNNYVMQVQVQMPGLTPAEATVFVQPLLRTLNNLGMPVAITAPTTQVYSSQSRNGAPSNGYFASRLFPRRAYENSTLFAAAMNAARAAVEAGYTFHGLNMAPTRVRNQSTEIHMEME
;
A
#
# COMPACT_ATOMS: atom_id res chain seq x y z
N MET A 1 -12.65 -23.43 32.91
CA MET A 1 -12.78 -24.16 31.63
C MET A 1 -11.51 -23.97 30.82
N PRO A 2 -11.00 -25.01 30.12
CA PRO A 2 -9.87 -24.85 29.20
C PRO A 2 -10.21 -23.85 28.09
N ARG A 3 -9.23 -23.07 27.64
CA ARG A 3 -9.45 -22.12 26.53
C ARG A 3 -9.80 -22.91 25.27
N PRO A 4 -10.89 -22.55 24.56
CA PRO A 4 -11.27 -23.23 23.32
C PRO A 4 -10.14 -23.12 22.28
N ARG A 5 -9.92 -24.22 21.54
CA ARG A 5 -8.84 -24.32 20.55
C ARG A 5 -9.16 -23.54 19.26
N CYS A 6 -10.43 -23.43 18.92
CA CYS A 6 -10.95 -22.74 17.73
C CYS A 6 -11.69 -21.46 18.12
N LYS A 7 -11.82 -20.51 17.18
CA LYS A 7 -12.70 -19.34 17.32
C LYS A 7 -14.16 -19.75 17.11
N ALA A 8 -15.08 -19.07 17.78
CA ALA A 8 -16.51 -19.22 17.52
C ALA A 8 -16.83 -18.81 16.09
N PHE A 9 -17.67 -19.59 15.41
CA PHE A 9 -18.07 -19.37 14.02
C PHE A 9 -19.61 -19.34 13.89
N PRO A 10 -20.20 -18.59 12.96
CA PRO A 10 -21.65 -18.60 12.74
C PRO A 10 -22.22 -20.01 12.59
N GLY A 11 -23.24 -20.33 13.38
CA GLY A 11 -23.84 -21.67 13.45
C GLY A 11 -23.37 -22.51 14.64
N ASP A 12 -22.22 -22.19 15.24
CA ASP A 12 -21.77 -22.84 16.47
C ASP A 12 -22.65 -22.44 17.66
N SER A 13 -22.82 -23.36 18.62
CA SER A 13 -23.45 -23.05 19.92
C SER A 13 -22.67 -22.00 20.74
N SER A 14 -21.39 -21.78 20.40
CA SER A 14 -20.53 -20.77 21.02
C SER A 14 -20.59 -19.40 20.32
N TRP A 15 -21.26 -19.30 19.17
CA TRP A 15 -21.45 -18.03 18.48
C TRP A 15 -22.33 -17.09 19.30
N PRO A 16 -22.01 -15.79 19.41
CA PRO A 16 -22.84 -14.88 20.20
C PRO A 16 -24.27 -14.81 19.66
N THR A 17 -25.21 -14.84 20.58
CA THR A 17 -26.63 -14.73 20.30
C THR A 17 -26.98 -13.34 19.76
N ALA A 18 -28.14 -13.22 19.11
CA ALA A 18 -28.64 -11.92 18.63
C ALA A 18 -28.69 -10.86 19.76
N ILE A 19 -29.10 -11.25 20.97
CA ILE A 19 -29.16 -10.36 22.15
C ILE A 19 -27.77 -9.82 22.49
N GLU A 20 -26.72 -10.63 22.39
CA GLU A 20 -25.36 -10.21 22.69
C GLU A 20 -24.80 -9.26 21.64
N TRP A 21 -25.10 -9.49 20.36
CA TRP A 21 -24.79 -8.54 19.29
C TRP A 21 -25.54 -7.22 19.48
N THR A 22 -26.82 -7.25 19.88
CA THR A 22 -27.59 -6.04 20.21
C THR A 22 -26.99 -5.28 21.40
N ARG A 23 -26.52 -5.98 22.44
CA ARG A 23 -25.83 -5.35 23.59
C ARG A 23 -24.51 -4.71 23.18
N LEU A 24 -23.74 -5.38 22.31
CA LEU A 24 -22.54 -4.78 21.74
C LEU A 24 -22.90 -3.51 20.95
N ASN A 25 -23.91 -3.56 20.09
CA ASN A 25 -24.34 -2.40 19.31
C ASN A 25 -24.74 -1.22 20.19
N LYS A 26 -25.49 -1.48 21.28
CA LYS A 26 -25.83 -0.44 22.28
C LYS A 26 -24.57 0.15 22.92
N THR A 27 -23.59 -0.67 23.27
CA THR A 27 -22.30 -0.22 23.84
C THR A 27 -21.51 0.64 22.86
N LEU A 28 -21.61 0.31 21.57
CA LEU A 28 -21.00 1.02 20.44
C LEU A 28 -21.82 2.24 19.96
N GLY A 29 -22.94 2.57 20.61
CA GLY A 29 -23.78 3.69 20.19
C GLY A 29 -24.36 3.55 18.79
N GLY A 30 -24.65 2.34 18.33
CA GLY A 30 -25.20 2.09 16.98
C GLY A 30 -24.16 1.82 15.89
N ALA A 31 -22.86 1.78 16.22
CA ALA A 31 -21.79 1.61 15.23
C ALA A 31 -21.54 0.16 14.77
N LEU A 32 -22.36 -0.81 15.17
CA LEU A 32 -22.25 -2.21 14.70
C LEU A 32 -23.08 -2.41 13.43
N LEU A 33 -22.42 -2.90 12.38
CA LEU A 33 -23.01 -3.25 11.09
C LEU A 33 -23.05 -4.78 10.92
N ASN A 34 -24.03 -5.28 10.17
CA ASN A 34 -24.11 -6.66 9.69
C ASN A 34 -24.36 -6.66 8.17
N PRO A 35 -23.36 -6.24 7.38
CA PRO A 35 -23.53 -6.05 5.94
C PRO A 35 -23.43 -7.39 5.19
N PRO A 36 -24.28 -7.62 4.17
CA PRO A 36 -24.06 -8.72 3.23
C PRO A 36 -22.87 -8.43 2.32
N PRO A 37 -22.36 -9.42 1.55
CA PRO A 37 -21.40 -9.17 0.50
C PRO A 37 -21.95 -8.12 -0.49
N PRO A 38 -21.17 -7.10 -0.89
CA PRO A 38 -21.72 -5.94 -1.60
C PRO A 38 -22.34 -6.31 -2.96
N ALA A 39 -21.68 -7.20 -3.70
CA ALA A 39 -22.19 -7.69 -4.98
C ALA A 39 -23.43 -8.58 -4.86
N SER A 40 -23.93 -8.89 -3.65
CA SER A 40 -25.14 -9.71 -3.46
C SER A 40 -26.38 -9.12 -4.13
N VAL A 41 -26.40 -7.81 -4.36
CA VAL A 41 -27.46 -7.12 -5.10
C VAL A 41 -27.51 -7.49 -6.59
N CYS A 42 -26.42 -8.02 -7.15
CA CYS A 42 -26.35 -8.42 -8.55
C CYS A 42 -26.89 -9.83 -8.82
N TYR A 43 -27.06 -10.67 -7.78
CA TYR A 43 -27.43 -12.07 -7.95
C TYR A 43 -28.93 -12.25 -7.78
N ALA A 44 -29.64 -12.68 -8.81
CA ALA A 44 -31.10 -12.87 -8.76
C ALA A 44 -31.57 -13.88 -7.69
N THR A 45 -30.71 -14.81 -7.27
CA THR A 45 -30.98 -15.78 -6.20
C THR A 45 -30.74 -15.23 -4.80
N SER A 46 -30.14 -14.05 -4.67
CA SER A 46 -29.85 -13.41 -3.39
C SER A 46 -31.10 -12.76 -2.82
N PRO A 47 -31.35 -12.85 -1.49
CA PRO A 47 -32.43 -12.11 -0.85
C PRO A 47 -32.25 -10.58 -0.94
N ASN A 48 -31.05 -10.11 -1.27
CA ASN A 48 -30.73 -8.68 -1.43
C ASN A 48 -30.74 -8.22 -2.89
N PHE A 49 -31.22 -9.03 -3.85
CA PHE A 49 -31.21 -8.68 -5.26
C PHE A 49 -31.85 -7.31 -5.52
N ASN A 50 -31.12 -6.45 -6.24
CA ASN A 50 -31.57 -5.13 -6.63
C ASN A 50 -30.80 -4.68 -7.89
N ALA A 51 -31.49 -4.61 -9.03
CA ALA A 51 -30.89 -4.35 -10.34
C ALA A 51 -30.30 -2.94 -10.45
N GLU A 52 -30.95 -1.94 -9.84
CA GLU A 52 -30.49 -0.56 -9.82
C GLU A 52 -29.22 -0.42 -8.97
N ALA A 53 -29.19 -1.04 -7.79
CA ALA A 53 -28.02 -1.07 -6.92
C ALA A 53 -26.86 -1.79 -7.60
N CYS A 54 -27.10 -2.93 -8.25
CA CYS A 54 -26.08 -3.63 -9.03
C CYS A 54 -25.51 -2.73 -10.15
N SER A 55 -26.38 -2.09 -10.93
CA SER A 55 -25.95 -1.16 -11.98
C SER A 55 -25.12 0.00 -11.40
N PHE A 56 -25.51 0.51 -10.23
CA PHE A 56 -24.75 1.55 -9.54
C PHE A 56 -23.35 1.08 -9.12
N LEU A 57 -23.23 -0.14 -8.56
CA LEU A 57 -21.93 -0.73 -8.21
C LEU A 57 -21.03 -0.83 -9.45
N ILE A 58 -21.58 -1.34 -10.56
CA ILE A 58 -20.85 -1.56 -11.81
C ILE A 58 -20.39 -0.24 -12.43
N ASN A 59 -21.24 0.77 -12.43
CA ASN A 59 -20.92 2.09 -12.98
C ASN A 59 -19.83 2.82 -12.15
N ASN A 60 -19.64 2.45 -10.89
CA ASN A 60 -18.59 3.01 -10.03
C ASN A 60 -17.38 2.08 -9.86
N ALA A 61 -17.35 0.93 -10.53
CA ALA A 61 -16.39 -0.14 -10.27
C ALA A 61 -14.92 0.23 -10.59
N SER A 62 -14.68 1.33 -11.31
CA SER A 62 -13.34 1.86 -11.61
C SER A 62 -12.77 2.81 -10.55
N ARG A 63 -13.61 3.25 -9.59
CA ARG A 63 -13.22 4.21 -8.55
C ARG A 63 -12.78 3.45 -7.29
N THR A 64 -11.49 3.45 -6.97
CA THR A 64 -11.02 2.68 -5.82
C THR A 64 -11.66 3.13 -4.51
N THR A 65 -11.88 4.44 -4.34
CA THR A 65 -12.53 5.02 -3.15
C THR A 65 -13.90 4.41 -2.87
N PHE A 66 -14.64 4.02 -3.93
CA PHE A 66 -15.93 3.36 -3.81
C PHE A 66 -15.87 2.09 -2.97
N TYR A 67 -14.83 1.27 -3.17
CA TYR A 67 -14.62 0.04 -2.41
C TYR A 67 -14.03 0.28 -1.02
N LEU A 68 -13.30 1.37 -0.84
CA LEU A 68 -12.72 1.70 0.47
C LEU A 68 -13.77 2.16 1.47
N ASP A 69 -14.86 2.76 0.97
CA ASP A 69 -16.02 3.23 1.71
C ASP A 69 -17.05 2.10 1.97
N ASP A 70 -16.81 0.90 1.45
CA ASP A 70 -17.56 -0.30 1.80
C ASP A 70 -16.96 -0.97 3.06
N PRO A 71 -17.76 -1.37 4.05
CA PRO A 71 -17.27 -1.94 5.31
C PRO A 71 -16.61 -3.32 5.18
N VAL A 72 -16.82 -4.04 4.08
CA VAL A 72 -16.37 -5.43 3.93
C VAL A 72 -15.56 -5.70 2.66
N THR A 73 -15.61 -4.85 1.63
CA THR A 73 -14.75 -5.01 0.46
C THR A 73 -13.28 -4.82 0.81
N ILE A 74 -12.45 -5.67 0.23
CA ILE A 74 -11.00 -5.53 0.13
C ILE A 74 -10.58 -5.54 -1.35
N LEU A 75 -9.39 -5.06 -1.66
CA LEU A 75 -8.94 -4.93 -3.05
C LEU A 75 -8.33 -6.22 -3.61
N SER A 76 -7.95 -7.17 -2.76
CA SER A 76 -7.55 -8.53 -3.17
C SER A 76 -8.71 -9.48 -2.93
N LEU A 77 -9.34 -10.01 -3.97
CA LEU A 77 -10.63 -10.72 -3.84
C LEU A 77 -10.48 -12.17 -3.37
N TRP A 78 -9.36 -12.83 -3.68
CA TRP A 78 -9.13 -14.24 -3.40
C TRP A 78 -9.25 -14.64 -1.92
N PRO A 79 -8.83 -13.83 -0.92
CA PRO A 79 -8.98 -14.17 0.50
C PRO A 79 -10.46 -14.19 0.95
N GLN A 80 -11.35 -13.57 0.18
CA GLN A 80 -12.80 -13.64 0.41
C GLN A 80 -13.43 -14.86 -0.28
N GLY A 81 -12.65 -15.64 -1.02
CA GLY A 81 -13.05 -16.89 -1.67
C GLY A 81 -13.74 -16.69 -3.01
N ASN A 82 -13.71 -15.48 -3.59
CA ASN A 82 -14.42 -15.14 -4.83
C ASN A 82 -15.90 -15.54 -4.81
N THR A 83 -16.53 -15.54 -3.63
CA THR A 83 -17.87 -16.10 -3.42
C THR A 83 -19.00 -15.16 -3.82
N CYS A 84 -18.69 -13.92 -4.15
CA CYS A 84 -19.67 -12.91 -4.54
C CYS A 84 -18.97 -11.80 -5.35
N LEU A 85 -18.73 -12.07 -6.63
CA LEU A 85 -18.01 -11.17 -7.53
C LEU A 85 -18.97 -10.17 -8.17
N LEU A 86 -18.50 -8.94 -8.35
CA LEU A 86 -19.26 -7.91 -9.06
C LEU A 86 -19.27 -8.24 -10.56
N SER A 87 -20.47 -8.46 -11.13
CA SER A 87 -20.67 -8.76 -12.55
C SER A 87 -22.05 -8.30 -13.00
N GLN A 88 -22.18 -7.89 -14.27
CA GLN A 88 -23.50 -7.63 -14.88
C GLN A 88 -24.31 -8.91 -15.04
N ASN A 89 -23.64 -10.03 -15.26
CA ASN A 89 -24.25 -11.34 -15.49
C ASN A 89 -23.59 -12.35 -14.55
N PRO A 90 -23.84 -12.28 -13.22
CA PRO A 90 -23.23 -13.21 -12.29
C PRO A 90 -23.80 -14.61 -12.47
N THR A 91 -22.95 -15.62 -12.37
CA THR A 91 -23.34 -17.03 -12.35
C THR A 91 -23.18 -17.61 -10.93
N GLY A 92 -23.98 -18.61 -10.59
CA GLY A 92 -23.94 -19.26 -9.28
C GLY A 92 -24.60 -18.43 -8.16
N ASN A 93 -24.16 -18.65 -6.92
CA ASN A 93 -24.72 -18.01 -5.73
C ASN A 93 -23.72 -17.06 -5.08
N CYS A 94 -24.21 -15.93 -4.58
CA CYS A 94 -23.43 -15.05 -3.72
C CYS A 94 -23.50 -15.54 -2.26
N THR A 95 -22.35 -15.84 -1.64
CA THR A 95 -22.28 -16.26 -0.24
C THR A 95 -21.29 -15.42 0.57
N GLN A 96 -21.42 -15.45 1.91
CA GLN A 96 -20.59 -14.66 2.83
C GLN A 96 -19.09 -14.96 2.69
N GLY A 97 -18.70 -16.19 2.33
CA GLY A 97 -17.29 -16.56 2.11
C GLY A 97 -16.34 -16.07 3.20
N GLY A 98 -15.26 -15.40 2.78
CA GLY A 98 -14.26 -14.81 3.67
C GLY A 98 -14.55 -13.37 4.13
N TYR A 99 -15.71 -12.80 3.79
CA TYR A 99 -16.14 -11.49 4.30
C TYR A 99 -16.43 -11.58 5.82
N PRO A 100 -16.12 -10.54 6.62
CA PRO A 100 -16.51 -10.50 8.02
C PRO A 100 -18.04 -10.48 8.15
N VAL A 101 -18.58 -11.04 9.23
CA VAL A 101 -20.03 -11.12 9.46
C VAL A 101 -20.54 -9.82 10.08
N TYR A 102 -19.79 -9.31 11.05
CA TYR A 102 -20.08 -8.03 11.69
C TYR A 102 -18.93 -7.06 11.48
N VAL A 103 -19.24 -5.77 11.40
CA VAL A 103 -18.25 -4.70 11.28
C VAL A 103 -18.54 -3.63 12.30
N VAL A 104 -17.53 -3.22 13.06
CA VAL A 104 -17.58 -2.02 13.91
C VAL A 104 -17.08 -0.84 13.09
N ASN A 105 -17.98 0.10 12.78
CA ASN A 105 -17.64 1.37 12.16
C ASN A 105 -16.95 2.27 13.20
N ALA A 106 -15.62 2.16 13.31
CA ALA A 106 -14.87 2.78 14.40
C ALA A 106 -14.60 4.27 14.11
N THR A 107 -15.19 5.13 14.92
CA THR A 107 -14.95 6.59 14.92
C THR A 107 -14.31 7.07 16.22
N SER A 108 -14.11 6.16 17.19
CA SER A 108 -13.50 6.47 18.49
C SER A 108 -12.69 5.30 19.04
N VAL A 109 -11.76 5.61 19.95
CA VAL A 109 -10.99 4.59 20.71
C VAL A 109 -11.93 3.64 21.47
N LYS A 110 -13.04 4.17 22.02
CA LYS A 110 -14.04 3.38 22.74
C LYS A 110 -14.66 2.29 21.87
N HIS A 111 -14.94 2.57 20.59
CA HIS A 111 -15.47 1.55 19.67
C HIS A 111 -14.49 0.38 19.54
N ILE A 112 -13.20 0.69 19.38
CA ILE A 112 -12.13 -0.30 19.24
C ILE A 112 -12.00 -1.12 20.52
N GLN A 113 -11.94 -0.48 21.69
CA GLN A 113 -11.82 -1.17 22.97
C GLN A 113 -13.03 -2.10 23.24
N ALA A 114 -14.25 -1.63 22.97
CA ALA A 114 -15.46 -2.43 23.12
C ALA A 114 -15.43 -3.66 22.20
N ALA A 115 -15.03 -3.49 20.93
CA ALA A 115 -14.92 -4.57 19.96
C ALA A 115 -13.85 -5.61 20.35
N VAL A 116 -12.65 -5.16 20.75
CA VAL A 116 -11.56 -6.02 21.21
C VAL A 116 -12.00 -6.84 22.43
N ASN A 117 -12.59 -6.19 23.42
CA ASN A 117 -13.06 -6.85 24.63
C ASN A 117 -14.19 -7.84 24.33
N PHE A 118 -15.13 -7.49 23.46
CA PHE A 118 -16.20 -8.39 23.04
C PHE A 118 -15.64 -9.62 22.32
N ALA A 119 -14.80 -9.43 21.31
CA ALA A 119 -14.22 -10.53 20.53
C ALA A 119 -13.40 -11.47 21.41
N ARG A 120 -12.63 -10.93 22.35
CA ARG A 120 -11.89 -11.73 23.34
C ARG A 120 -12.82 -12.53 24.25
N ASN A 121 -13.82 -11.88 24.85
CA ASN A 121 -14.72 -12.50 25.83
C ASN A 121 -15.69 -13.51 25.21
N ARG A 122 -15.98 -13.36 23.92
CA ARG A 122 -16.84 -14.27 23.14
C ARG A 122 -16.07 -15.19 22.20
N ASN A 123 -14.73 -15.15 22.26
CA ASN A 123 -13.85 -15.95 21.43
C ASN A 123 -14.17 -15.86 19.91
N VAL A 124 -14.64 -14.70 19.46
CA VAL A 124 -14.89 -14.41 18.05
C VAL A 124 -13.56 -14.03 17.38
N ARG A 125 -13.36 -14.44 16.12
CA ARG A 125 -12.21 -13.98 15.32
C ARG A 125 -12.32 -12.47 15.13
N LEU A 126 -11.29 -11.73 15.53
CA LEU A 126 -11.19 -10.29 15.27
C LEU A 126 -10.33 -10.07 14.02
N VAL A 127 -10.79 -9.21 13.12
CA VAL A 127 -10.01 -8.70 11.98
C VAL A 127 -10.02 -7.18 12.00
N VAL A 128 -9.03 -6.57 11.37
CA VAL A 128 -8.91 -5.11 11.33
C VAL A 128 -8.80 -4.70 9.87
N LYS A 129 -9.72 -3.84 9.43
CA LYS A 129 -9.70 -3.26 8.09
C LYS A 129 -9.50 -1.76 8.20
N ASN A 130 -8.51 -1.25 7.47
CA ASN A 130 -8.42 0.17 7.18
C ASN A 130 -9.10 0.41 5.82
N THR A 131 -8.31 0.42 4.75
CA THR A 131 -8.79 0.67 3.39
C THR A 131 -9.27 -0.62 2.70
N GLY A 132 -8.52 -1.71 2.83
CA GLY A 132 -8.75 -2.94 2.06
C GLY A 132 -7.58 -3.33 1.14
N HIS A 133 -6.52 -2.53 1.11
CA HIS A 133 -5.33 -2.70 0.24
C HIS A 133 -4.43 -3.91 0.53
N ASP A 134 -4.71 -4.74 1.54
CA ASP A 134 -3.79 -5.83 1.90
C ASP A 134 -3.77 -6.93 0.84
N ALA A 135 -2.61 -7.11 0.20
CA ALA A 135 -2.40 -8.07 -0.89
C ALA A 135 -2.57 -9.55 -0.48
N VAL A 136 -2.46 -9.86 0.82
CA VAL A 136 -2.44 -11.22 1.35
C VAL A 136 -3.61 -11.53 2.30
N GLY A 137 -4.62 -10.67 2.34
CA GLY A 137 -5.88 -10.92 3.05
C GLY A 137 -5.84 -10.79 4.58
N ARG A 138 -4.83 -10.12 5.17
CA ARG A 138 -4.73 -9.87 6.64
C ARG A 138 -5.84 -8.98 7.20
N ASN A 139 -6.65 -8.39 6.34
CA ASN A 139 -7.72 -7.44 6.65
C ASN A 139 -9.14 -8.01 6.47
N THR A 140 -9.27 -9.32 6.21
CA THR A 140 -10.57 -10.01 6.13
C THR A 140 -10.52 -11.36 6.86
N GLY A 141 -11.68 -12.00 7.03
CA GLY A 141 -11.75 -13.36 7.54
C GLY A 141 -13.17 -13.86 7.73
N ALA A 142 -13.42 -15.10 7.32
CA ALA A 142 -14.70 -15.77 7.54
C ALA A 142 -15.07 -15.81 9.04
N GLY A 143 -16.36 -15.63 9.34
CA GLY A 143 -16.90 -15.75 10.70
C GLY A 143 -16.33 -14.73 11.70
N SER A 144 -15.87 -13.57 11.22
CA SER A 144 -15.19 -12.59 12.06
C SER A 144 -16.02 -11.35 12.39
N LEU A 145 -15.58 -10.67 13.45
CA LEU A 145 -15.90 -9.27 13.73
C LEU A 145 -14.76 -8.41 13.17
N SER A 146 -15.06 -7.53 12.21
CA SER A 146 -14.11 -6.56 11.68
C SER A 146 -14.17 -5.25 12.46
N ILE A 147 -13.02 -4.67 12.79
CA ILE A 147 -12.91 -3.28 13.24
C ILE A 147 -12.48 -2.47 12.02
N TRP A 148 -13.36 -1.58 11.57
CA TRP A 148 -13.12 -0.74 10.42
C TRP A 148 -12.63 0.63 10.87
N THR A 149 -11.33 0.89 10.74
CA THR A 149 -10.66 2.10 11.25
C THR A 149 -10.72 3.28 10.27
N HIS A 150 -11.39 3.11 9.13
CA HIS A 150 -11.43 4.06 8.01
C HIS A 150 -11.82 5.47 8.45
N TYR A 151 -12.74 5.63 9.40
CA TYR A 151 -13.24 6.96 9.80
C TYR A 151 -12.46 7.64 10.93
N LEU A 152 -11.32 7.09 11.35
CA LEU A 152 -10.38 7.79 12.23
C LEU A 152 -9.56 8.81 11.42
N LYS A 153 -10.21 9.90 11.01
CA LYS A 153 -9.68 10.92 10.07
C LYS A 153 -9.00 12.14 10.72
N GLY A 154 -8.69 12.08 12.01
CA GLY A 154 -8.13 13.23 12.74
C GLY A 154 -6.80 13.71 12.16
N PHE A 155 -6.59 15.03 12.11
CA PHE A 155 -5.34 15.65 11.70
C PHE A 155 -5.02 16.85 12.59
N GLU A 156 -3.78 16.97 13.04
CA GLU A 156 -3.27 18.11 13.77
C GLU A 156 -1.82 18.35 13.35
N PHE A 157 -1.50 19.58 12.90
CA PHE A 157 -0.13 19.97 12.60
C PHE A 157 0.57 20.48 13.86
N LEU A 158 1.79 20.00 14.10
CA LEU A 158 2.61 20.29 15.26
C LEU A 158 3.86 21.02 14.77
N HIS A 159 3.90 22.35 14.89
CA HIS A 159 4.99 23.17 14.34
C HIS A 159 6.37 22.85 14.94
N ASP A 160 6.43 22.53 16.23
CA ASP A 160 7.66 22.21 16.97
C ASP A 160 7.37 21.07 17.96
N TYR A 161 7.44 19.84 17.47
CA TYR A 161 7.26 18.64 18.27
C TYR A 161 8.59 18.14 18.79
N LYS A 162 8.72 18.02 20.11
CA LYS A 162 9.84 17.33 20.77
C LYS A 162 9.41 15.91 21.12
N GLN A 163 10.04 14.91 20.52
CA GLN A 163 9.71 13.52 20.76
C GLN A 163 10.09 13.09 22.19
N PRO A 164 9.16 12.55 22.99
CA PRO A 164 9.49 11.99 24.30
C PRO A 164 10.47 10.82 24.17
N GLY A 165 11.54 10.84 24.98
CA GLY A 165 12.61 9.82 24.97
C GLY A 165 13.43 9.71 23.67
N GLY A 166 13.15 10.54 22.66
CA GLY A 166 13.79 10.48 21.34
C GLY A 166 14.63 11.72 21.03
N ASN A 167 15.32 11.68 19.89
CA ASN A 167 16.20 12.76 19.42
C ASN A 167 15.52 13.72 18.43
N TYR A 168 14.25 13.49 18.11
CA TYR A 168 13.55 14.32 17.13
C TYR A 168 13.01 15.61 17.74
N ARG A 169 13.32 16.74 17.09
CA ARG A 169 12.66 18.03 17.30
C ARG A 169 12.41 18.70 15.95
N GLY A 170 11.16 19.10 15.69
CA GLY A 170 10.79 19.77 14.45
C GLY A 170 9.31 19.63 14.13
N ALA A 171 8.93 20.02 12.91
CA ALA A 171 7.54 19.95 12.46
C ALA A 171 7.05 18.49 12.36
N ALA A 172 5.90 18.19 12.95
CA ALA A 172 5.28 16.87 12.90
C ALA A 172 3.78 17.01 12.60
N ALA A 173 3.12 15.88 12.35
CA ALA A 173 1.68 15.81 12.27
C ALA A 173 1.15 14.65 13.11
N ARG A 174 0.11 14.91 13.91
CA ARG A 174 -0.71 13.85 14.47
C ARG A 174 -1.78 13.49 13.44
N VAL A 175 -1.84 12.21 13.13
CA VAL A 175 -2.64 11.66 12.02
C VAL A 175 -3.45 10.47 12.51
N GLY A 176 -4.74 10.44 12.20
CA GLY A 176 -5.62 9.34 12.52
C GLY A 176 -5.33 8.12 11.63
N ALA A 177 -5.53 6.93 12.17
CA ALA A 177 -5.23 5.67 11.48
C ALA A 177 -6.02 5.50 10.16
N GLY A 178 -7.17 6.15 10.04
CA GLY A 178 -8.06 6.08 8.88
C GLY A 178 -7.70 7.02 7.74
N LEU A 179 -6.76 7.96 7.94
CA LEU A 179 -6.34 8.87 6.87
C LEU A 179 -5.67 8.10 5.73
N GLN A 180 -6.19 8.31 4.52
CA GLN A 180 -5.60 7.87 3.27
C GLN A 180 -4.58 8.92 2.79
N VAL A 181 -3.67 8.52 1.89
CA VAL A 181 -2.62 9.40 1.37
C VAL A 181 -3.20 10.72 0.83
N TRP A 182 -4.26 10.67 0.03
CA TRP A 182 -4.85 11.88 -0.56
C TRP A 182 -5.40 12.86 0.48
N GLU A 183 -6.00 12.36 1.56
CA GLU A 183 -6.51 13.19 2.67
C GLU A 183 -5.33 13.81 3.44
N ALA A 184 -4.32 13.00 3.75
CA ALA A 184 -3.12 13.45 4.44
C ALA A 184 -2.38 14.55 3.65
N PHE A 185 -2.32 14.42 2.33
CA PHE A 185 -1.74 15.43 1.45
C PHE A 185 -2.55 16.72 1.43
N ALA A 186 -3.88 16.64 1.30
CA ALA A 186 -4.74 17.82 1.35
C ALA A 186 -4.62 18.59 2.68
N HIS A 187 -4.31 17.90 3.78
CA HIS A 187 -3.97 18.54 5.05
C HIS A 187 -2.55 19.15 5.03
N ALA A 188 -1.54 18.38 4.60
CA ALA A 188 -0.14 18.80 4.58
C ALA A 188 0.09 20.05 3.71
N GLU A 189 -0.60 20.15 2.56
CA GLU A 189 -0.54 21.30 1.66
C GLU A 189 -1.00 22.60 2.33
N LYS A 190 -2.02 22.56 3.19
CA LYS A 190 -2.49 23.74 3.95
C LYS A 190 -1.44 24.29 4.92
N HIS A 191 -0.45 23.46 5.27
CA HIS A 191 0.62 23.81 6.18
C HIS A 191 1.98 23.95 5.47
N ASN A 192 2.03 23.89 4.13
CA ASN A 192 3.26 23.95 3.33
C ASN A 192 4.31 22.91 3.76
N VAL A 193 3.85 21.70 4.08
CA VAL A 193 4.72 20.57 4.45
C VAL A 193 4.48 19.37 3.56
N THR A 194 5.43 18.44 3.58
CA THR A 194 5.34 17.12 2.96
C THR A 194 5.36 16.04 4.02
N LEU A 195 4.43 15.09 3.90
CA LEU A 195 4.38 13.87 4.70
C LEU A 195 4.75 12.69 3.79
N PRO A 196 5.89 12.00 4.00
CA PRO A 196 6.23 10.82 3.22
C PRO A 196 5.17 9.73 3.39
N ALA A 197 4.66 9.25 2.26
CA ALA A 197 3.53 8.33 2.21
C ALA A 197 3.67 7.33 1.05
N ALA A 198 2.71 6.42 0.92
CA ALA A 198 2.62 5.50 -0.21
C ALA A 198 2.39 6.26 -1.53
N SER A 199 2.83 5.70 -2.66
CA SER A 199 2.55 6.28 -3.99
C SER A 199 1.07 6.21 -4.37
N CYS A 200 0.41 5.10 -4.06
CA CYS A 200 -1.02 4.92 -4.34
C CYS A 200 -1.86 5.78 -3.38
N LEU A 201 -2.59 6.76 -3.92
CA LEU A 201 -3.29 7.77 -3.13
C LEU A 201 -4.36 7.22 -2.18
N THR A 202 -4.89 6.03 -2.46
CA THR A 202 -5.98 5.42 -1.70
C THR A 202 -5.47 4.49 -0.59
N VAL A 203 -4.15 4.35 -0.43
CA VAL A 203 -3.55 3.58 0.67
C VAL A 203 -3.76 4.30 2.01
N GLY A 204 -4.11 3.54 3.05
CA GLY A 204 -4.16 4.03 4.42
C GLY A 204 -2.75 4.03 5.03
N SER A 205 -2.05 5.16 4.91
CA SER A 205 -0.63 5.24 5.27
C SER A 205 -0.38 4.89 6.74
N TYR A 206 -1.27 5.30 7.63
CA TYR A 206 -1.07 5.17 9.08
C TYR A 206 -1.67 3.88 9.68
N GLY A 207 -1.79 2.84 8.85
CA GLY A 207 -2.11 1.47 9.26
C GLY A 207 -1.05 0.49 8.76
N GLY A 208 -1.46 -0.43 7.88
CA GLY A 208 -0.60 -1.49 7.35
C GLY A 208 0.71 -0.99 6.71
N TRP A 209 0.67 0.16 6.02
CA TRP A 209 1.84 0.70 5.30
C TRP A 209 2.99 1.10 6.24
N ILE A 210 2.75 1.94 7.27
CA ILE A 210 3.81 2.28 8.24
C ILE A 210 4.27 1.05 9.05
N THR A 211 3.37 0.10 9.34
CA THR A 211 3.74 -1.08 10.13
C THR A 211 4.51 -2.13 9.35
N GLY A 212 4.37 -2.17 8.03
CA GLY A 212 5.06 -3.10 7.14
C GLY A 212 6.37 -2.55 6.55
N GLY A 213 6.79 -1.34 6.94
CA GLY A 213 7.97 -0.65 6.39
C GLY A 213 7.58 0.62 5.63
N GLY A 214 6.81 0.47 4.56
CA GLY A 214 6.24 1.58 3.81
C GLY A 214 7.25 2.30 2.91
N HIS A 215 7.33 1.90 1.64
CA HIS A 215 8.19 2.57 0.67
C HIS A 215 7.53 3.81 0.07
N SER A 216 8.35 4.75 -0.40
CA SER A 216 7.93 6.03 -0.94
C SER A 216 8.93 6.54 -1.98
N PRO A 217 8.51 7.36 -2.96
CA PRO A 217 9.42 8.17 -3.77
C PRO A 217 10.39 9.03 -2.95
N LEU A 218 10.06 9.28 -1.68
CA LEU A 218 10.88 10.04 -0.75
C LEU A 218 11.76 9.17 0.16
N SER A 219 11.73 7.84 0.02
CA SER A 219 12.45 6.91 0.90
C SER A 219 13.95 7.20 0.98
N SER A 220 14.60 7.40 -0.18
CA SER A 220 16.04 7.71 -0.25
C SER A 220 16.41 9.05 0.38
N LYS A 221 15.45 9.98 0.49
CA LYS A 221 15.69 11.33 1.01
C LYS A 221 15.34 11.47 2.49
N PHE A 222 14.21 10.89 2.92
CA PHE A 222 13.66 11.08 4.26
C PHE A 222 13.54 9.78 5.07
N GLY A 223 13.79 8.63 4.47
CA GLY A 223 13.56 7.31 5.06
C GLY A 223 12.23 6.70 4.72
N MET A 224 12.08 5.43 5.11
CA MET A 224 10.86 4.67 4.90
C MET A 224 9.72 5.26 5.75
N GLY A 225 8.49 4.84 5.49
CA GLY A 225 7.31 5.19 6.26
C GLY A 225 7.46 4.90 7.75
N VAL A 226 8.03 3.74 8.05
CA VAL A 226 8.40 3.31 9.40
C VAL A 226 9.38 4.28 10.08
N ASP A 227 10.27 4.93 9.33
CA ASP A 227 11.24 5.89 9.85
C ASP A 227 10.61 7.27 10.13
N GLN A 228 9.38 7.51 9.64
CA GLN A 228 8.64 8.74 9.90
C GLN A 228 7.88 8.70 11.22
N VAL A 229 7.63 7.52 11.79
CA VAL A 229 6.81 7.37 13.00
C VAL A 229 7.58 7.81 14.25
N LEU A 230 7.01 8.77 14.98
CA LEU A 230 7.55 9.33 16.21
C LEU A 230 6.83 8.81 17.47
N SER A 231 5.54 8.48 17.35
CA SER A 231 4.71 7.92 18.43
C SER A 231 3.48 7.26 17.84
N LEU A 232 2.95 6.23 18.49
CA LEU A 232 1.73 5.52 18.12
C LEU A 232 0.76 5.48 19.30
N GLN A 233 -0.50 5.79 19.04
CA GLN A 233 -1.59 5.48 19.94
C GLN A 233 -2.22 4.14 19.53
N VAL A 234 -2.26 3.19 20.47
CA VAL A 234 -2.58 1.79 20.19
C VAL A 234 -3.60 1.25 21.17
N VAL A 235 -4.58 0.48 20.68
CA VAL A 235 -5.37 -0.42 21.53
C VAL A 235 -4.81 -1.84 21.45
N THR A 236 -4.35 -2.35 22.58
CA THR A 236 -3.75 -3.70 22.69
C THR A 236 -4.82 -4.79 22.84
N ALA A 237 -4.43 -6.06 22.72
CA ALA A 237 -5.36 -7.21 22.76
C ALA A 237 -6.11 -7.37 24.11
N ASP A 238 -5.56 -6.82 25.19
CA ASP A 238 -6.23 -6.72 26.51
C ASP A 238 -7.19 -5.52 26.60
N GLY A 239 -7.28 -4.69 25.56
CA GLY A 239 -8.19 -3.55 25.47
C GLY A 239 -7.65 -2.25 26.07
N ARG A 240 -6.38 -2.21 26.52
CA ARG A 240 -5.76 -0.97 27.01
C ARG A 240 -5.46 -0.02 25.86
N TYR A 241 -5.63 1.28 26.09
CA TYR A 241 -5.23 2.34 25.18
C TYR A 241 -3.90 2.91 25.66
N MET A 242 -2.87 2.82 24.83
CA MET A 242 -1.49 3.07 25.23
C MET A 242 -0.74 3.89 24.19
N THR A 243 0.25 4.64 24.66
CA THR A 243 1.26 5.30 23.83
C THR A 243 2.42 4.33 23.60
N ALA A 244 2.90 4.21 22.37
CA ALA A 244 4.13 3.51 22.05
C ALA A 244 5.10 4.48 21.36
N ASP A 245 6.21 4.80 22.03
CA ASP A 245 7.25 5.71 21.56
C ASP A 245 8.61 5.35 22.21
N PRO A 246 9.69 6.14 22.01
CA PRO A 246 10.98 5.85 22.63
C PRO A 246 11.02 5.95 24.17
N GLN A 247 10.00 6.52 24.82
CA GLN A 247 9.92 6.62 26.26
C GLN A 247 9.01 5.54 26.85
N GLU A 248 7.84 5.31 26.25
CA GLU A 248 6.79 4.41 26.74
C GLU A 248 6.54 3.24 25.79
N ASN A 249 6.47 2.01 26.34
CA ASN A 249 6.19 0.78 25.57
C ASN A 249 7.11 0.63 24.34
N GLN A 250 8.42 0.79 24.58
CA GLN A 250 9.46 0.84 23.54
C GLN A 250 9.54 -0.44 22.70
N ASP A 251 9.25 -1.58 23.31
CA ASP A 251 9.16 -2.88 22.66
C ASP A 251 7.98 -2.93 21.67
N LEU A 252 6.82 -2.44 22.06
CA LEU A 252 5.66 -2.29 21.17
C LEU A 252 5.96 -1.28 20.05
N PHE A 253 6.60 -0.16 20.38
CA PHE A 253 7.00 0.85 19.39
C PHE A 253 7.96 0.26 18.36
N PHE A 254 8.97 -0.49 18.80
CA PHE A 254 9.89 -1.20 17.92
C PHE A 254 9.16 -2.23 17.04
N ALA A 255 8.34 -3.08 17.64
CA ALA A 255 7.62 -4.15 16.93
C ALA A 255 6.65 -3.60 15.88
N MET A 256 5.90 -2.55 16.20
CA MET A 256 4.97 -1.92 15.27
C MET A 256 5.66 -1.14 14.16
N ARG A 257 6.94 -0.84 14.29
CA ARG A 257 7.76 -0.18 13.28
C ARG A 257 8.50 -1.22 12.43
N GLY A 258 7.74 -1.96 11.62
CA GLY A 258 8.26 -2.90 10.61
C GLY A 258 7.87 -4.36 10.82
N GLY A 259 7.33 -4.73 11.99
CA GLY A 259 6.89 -6.10 12.29
C GLY A 259 5.55 -6.50 11.65
N GLY A 260 4.94 -5.61 10.85
CA GLY A 260 3.70 -5.86 10.10
C GLY A 260 2.43 -5.47 10.85
N GLY A 261 1.36 -5.27 10.08
CA GLY A 261 0.03 -4.95 10.61
C GLY A 261 -0.72 -6.17 11.14
N SER A 262 -1.83 -5.93 11.84
CA SER A 262 -2.75 -6.97 12.35
C SER A 262 -2.15 -7.96 13.35
N THR A 263 -1.06 -7.63 14.04
CA THR A 263 -0.38 -8.55 14.99
C THR A 263 -0.24 -7.99 16.42
N TYR A 264 0.28 -6.77 16.60
CA TYR A 264 0.64 -6.27 17.94
C TYR A 264 -0.45 -5.43 18.63
N GLY A 265 -1.41 -4.89 17.86
CA GLY A 265 -2.45 -3.99 18.36
C GLY A 265 -3.11 -3.19 17.24
N ILE A 266 -4.08 -2.35 17.61
CA ILE A 266 -4.85 -1.53 16.67
C ILE A 266 -4.42 -0.07 16.82
N ILE A 267 -3.77 0.46 15.79
CA ILE A 267 -3.38 1.88 15.75
C ILE A 267 -4.64 2.72 15.63
N THR A 268 -4.76 3.74 16.49
CA THR A 268 -5.84 4.74 16.44
C THR A 268 -5.34 6.04 15.82
N SER A 269 -4.09 6.42 16.13
CA SER A 269 -3.40 7.56 15.55
C SER A 269 -1.89 7.39 15.67
N ALA A 270 -1.14 8.16 14.88
CA ALA A 270 0.30 8.25 14.93
C ALA A 270 0.73 9.73 15.01
N ILE A 271 1.92 9.99 15.53
CA ILE A 271 2.65 11.23 15.28
C ILE A 271 3.75 10.89 14.28
N VAL A 272 3.79 11.61 13.16
CA VAL A 272 4.77 11.41 12.09
C VAL A 272 5.55 12.69 11.81
N LYS A 273 6.79 12.53 11.33
CA LYS A 273 7.63 13.66 10.87
C LYS A 273 6.93 14.40 9.72
N ALA A 274 7.01 15.73 9.73
CA ALA A 274 6.66 16.57 8.61
C ALA A 274 7.91 17.28 8.09
N HIS A 275 8.06 17.31 6.77
CA HIS A 275 9.23 17.90 6.10
C HIS A 275 8.82 19.16 5.35
N PRO A 276 9.76 20.07 5.04
CA PRO A 276 9.48 21.19 4.15
C PRO A 276 8.85 20.70 2.83
N GLN A 277 7.93 21.49 2.27
CA GLN A 277 7.29 21.16 1.00
C GLN A 277 8.35 20.90 -0.08
N ILE A 278 8.18 19.81 -0.81
CA ILE A 278 9.10 19.40 -1.87
C ILE A 278 8.35 19.02 -3.14
N ASN A 279 8.89 19.43 -4.28
CA ASN A 279 8.40 19.02 -5.58
C ASN A 279 9.01 17.68 -5.99
N LEU A 280 8.26 16.87 -6.74
CA LEU A 280 8.76 15.65 -7.35
C LEU A 280 8.91 15.88 -8.85
N THR A 281 10.14 15.84 -9.33
CA THR A 281 10.43 15.91 -10.77
C THR A 281 10.64 14.51 -11.31
N ILE A 282 9.95 14.18 -12.40
CA ILE A 282 9.91 12.83 -12.95
C ILE A 282 10.41 12.87 -14.40
N ALA A 283 11.44 12.10 -14.70
CA ALA A 283 11.84 11.78 -16.06
C ALA A 283 11.30 10.40 -16.43
N SER A 284 10.41 10.35 -17.42
CA SER A 284 9.75 9.12 -17.84
C SER A 284 10.11 8.75 -19.27
N PHE A 285 10.34 7.47 -19.50
CA PHE A 285 10.48 6.88 -20.83
C PHE A 285 10.13 5.41 -20.80
N GLY A 286 10.02 4.79 -21.97
CA GLY A 286 9.88 3.35 -22.09
C GLY A 286 10.59 2.79 -23.30
N PHE A 287 10.62 1.48 -23.38
CA PHE A 287 11.03 0.78 -24.59
C PHE A 287 10.32 -0.56 -24.69
N THR A 288 10.11 -1.03 -25.92
CA THR A 288 9.34 -2.22 -26.21
C THR A 288 10.04 -3.11 -27.22
N THR A 289 9.64 -4.38 -27.32
CA THR A 289 9.93 -5.21 -28.50
C THR A 289 8.65 -5.45 -29.30
N GLY A 290 8.82 -5.58 -30.61
CA GLY A 290 7.72 -5.70 -31.57
C GLY A 290 6.80 -4.48 -31.64
N ASN A 291 5.70 -4.60 -32.40
CA ASN A 291 4.74 -3.51 -32.56
C ASN A 291 3.79 -3.41 -31.35
N THR A 292 4.37 -3.17 -30.17
CA THR A 292 3.63 -3.04 -28.90
C THR A 292 3.81 -1.65 -28.33
N THR A 293 2.74 -1.11 -27.73
CA THR A 293 2.74 0.22 -27.14
C THR A 293 3.12 0.17 -25.65
N SER A 294 3.93 1.13 -25.22
CA SER A 294 4.16 1.38 -23.79
C SER A 294 3.02 2.24 -23.25
N ALA A 295 2.42 1.84 -22.13
CA ALA A 295 1.35 2.60 -21.47
C ALA A 295 1.88 3.76 -20.59
N THR A 296 3.19 4.03 -20.62
CA THR A 296 3.83 5.03 -19.74
C THR A 296 3.63 6.43 -20.31
N PRO A 297 3.36 7.45 -19.49
CA PRO A 297 3.53 8.83 -19.89
C PRO A 297 4.99 9.06 -20.30
N GLY A 298 5.22 9.48 -21.54
CA GLY A 298 6.55 9.77 -22.06
C GLY A 298 6.87 9.02 -23.36
N PRO A 299 8.02 9.34 -23.96
CA PRO A 299 8.46 8.73 -25.21
C PRO A 299 8.84 7.26 -25.03
N SER A 300 8.53 6.45 -26.05
CA SER A 300 8.86 5.03 -26.10
C SER A 300 9.54 4.69 -27.42
N VAL A 301 10.55 3.84 -27.37
CA VAL A 301 11.23 3.31 -28.57
C VAL A 301 10.94 1.82 -28.74
N THR A 302 10.72 1.38 -29.97
CA THR A 302 10.65 -0.05 -30.31
C THR A 302 12.03 -0.57 -30.67
N ILE A 303 12.44 -1.65 -30.03
CA ILE A 303 13.71 -2.35 -30.22
C ILE A 303 13.46 -3.57 -31.10
N ALA A 304 14.36 -3.81 -32.05
CA ALA A 304 14.23 -4.87 -33.03
C ALA A 304 14.45 -6.28 -32.46
N ASP A 305 15.36 -6.43 -31.50
CA ASP A 305 15.71 -7.72 -30.91
C ASP A 305 15.61 -7.74 -29.38
N THR A 306 15.27 -8.92 -28.85
CA THR A 306 15.03 -9.15 -27.42
C THR A 306 16.30 -9.06 -26.57
N GLU A 307 17.48 -9.36 -27.12
CA GLU A 307 18.71 -9.26 -26.33
C GLU A 307 19.12 -7.81 -26.08
N THR A 308 18.94 -6.93 -27.06
CA THR A 308 19.12 -5.49 -26.88
C THR A 308 18.13 -4.94 -25.85
N PHE A 309 16.87 -5.40 -25.85
CA PHE A 309 15.90 -5.07 -24.80
C PHE A 309 16.41 -5.41 -23.39
N TRP A 310 16.92 -6.63 -23.20
CA TRP A 310 17.42 -7.06 -21.89
C TRP A 310 18.72 -6.37 -21.48
N LYS A 311 19.60 -6.01 -22.43
CA LYS A 311 20.74 -5.14 -22.13
C LYS A 311 20.28 -3.76 -21.65
N GLY A 312 19.31 -3.15 -22.33
CA GLY A 312 18.71 -1.88 -21.91
C GLY A 312 18.05 -1.96 -20.54
N PHE A 313 17.33 -3.06 -20.26
CA PHE A 313 16.77 -3.36 -18.94
C PHE A 313 17.88 -3.33 -17.87
N ASN A 314 18.98 -4.05 -18.07
CA ASN A 314 20.09 -4.09 -17.12
C ASN A 314 20.70 -2.70 -16.88
N GLU A 315 20.91 -1.91 -17.93
CA GLU A 315 21.45 -0.55 -17.79
C GLU A 315 20.53 0.38 -16.98
N VAL A 316 19.21 0.25 -17.15
CA VAL A 316 18.25 0.99 -16.32
C VAL A 316 18.38 0.61 -14.85
N PHE A 317 18.47 -0.69 -14.52
CA PHE A 317 18.65 -1.12 -13.12
C PHE A 317 19.99 -0.69 -12.54
N ALA A 318 21.07 -0.76 -13.33
CA ALA A 318 22.38 -0.27 -12.91
C ALA A 318 22.33 1.23 -12.55
N PHE A 319 21.54 2.02 -13.29
CA PHE A 319 21.30 3.44 -12.99
C PHE A 319 20.49 3.68 -11.70
N GLY A 320 19.94 2.63 -11.10
CA GLY A 320 19.33 2.69 -9.79
C GLY A 320 20.30 3.16 -8.70
N ILE A 321 21.58 2.78 -8.74
CA ILE A 321 22.57 3.20 -7.73
C ILE A 321 22.81 4.73 -7.74
N PRO A 322 23.17 5.36 -8.88
CA PRO A 322 23.25 6.82 -8.97
C PRO A 322 21.96 7.51 -8.51
N THR A 323 20.80 6.95 -8.88
CA THR A 323 19.48 7.52 -8.54
C THR A 323 19.28 7.56 -7.03
N ILE A 324 19.49 6.46 -6.31
CA ILE A 324 19.26 6.41 -4.86
C ILE A 324 20.31 7.19 -4.07
N ASP A 325 21.55 7.24 -4.55
CA ASP A 325 22.64 8.03 -3.92
C ASP A 325 22.37 9.53 -4.01
N ALA A 326 21.71 9.98 -5.08
CA ALA A 326 21.24 11.34 -5.22
C ALA A 326 19.94 11.63 -4.43
N GLY A 327 19.43 10.67 -3.65
CA GLY A 327 18.18 10.80 -2.89
C GLY A 327 16.93 10.63 -3.75
N GLY A 328 17.05 10.09 -4.95
CA GLY A 328 15.95 9.79 -5.87
C GLY A 328 15.34 8.40 -5.67
N TYR A 329 14.40 8.08 -6.56
CA TYR A 329 13.66 6.84 -6.61
C TYR A 329 13.54 6.37 -8.06
N LEU A 330 14.00 5.17 -8.37
CA LEU A 330 13.82 4.56 -9.68
C LEU A 330 12.63 3.61 -9.62
N TRP A 331 11.58 3.94 -10.37
CA TRP A 331 10.44 3.05 -10.58
C TRP A 331 10.51 2.45 -11.98
N THR A 332 10.30 1.15 -12.07
CA THR A 332 10.23 0.46 -13.35
C THR A 332 9.09 -0.56 -13.37
N ALA A 333 8.55 -0.80 -14.57
CA ALA A 333 7.59 -1.89 -14.79
C ALA A 333 7.92 -2.63 -16.09
N GLY A 334 8.18 -3.93 -15.99
CA GLY A 334 8.45 -4.83 -17.10
C GLY A 334 7.30 -5.81 -17.27
N SER A 335 6.70 -5.93 -18.46
CA SER A 335 5.60 -6.86 -18.70
C SER A 335 5.72 -7.57 -20.05
N PRO A 336 5.34 -8.86 -20.14
CA PRO A 336 5.21 -9.54 -21.42
C PRO A 336 3.95 -9.09 -22.17
N ARG A 337 4.02 -9.13 -23.50
CA ARG A 337 2.90 -8.83 -24.42
C ARG A 337 2.55 -10.01 -25.33
N GLY A 338 3.11 -11.19 -25.06
CA GLY A 338 2.99 -12.38 -25.90
C GLY A 338 3.89 -12.32 -27.13
N ASN A 339 4.08 -13.46 -27.80
CA ASN A 339 4.94 -13.60 -28.98
C ASN A 339 6.38 -13.06 -28.77
N ASN A 340 6.94 -13.28 -27.57
CA ASN A 340 8.26 -12.75 -27.15
C ASN A 340 8.39 -11.23 -27.25
N ASN A 341 7.27 -10.51 -27.12
CA ASN A 341 7.26 -9.06 -27.00
C ASN A 341 7.22 -8.62 -25.53
N TYR A 342 7.94 -7.57 -25.21
CA TYR A 342 8.08 -7.04 -23.86
C TYR A 342 7.91 -5.53 -23.86
N VAL A 343 7.45 -4.99 -22.75
CA VAL A 343 7.41 -3.55 -22.49
C VAL A 343 8.19 -3.28 -21.21
N MET A 344 9.03 -2.25 -21.24
CA MET A 344 9.66 -1.66 -20.07
C MET A 344 9.19 -0.21 -19.92
N GLN A 345 8.77 0.13 -18.72
CA GLN A 345 8.41 1.47 -18.28
C GLN A 345 9.45 1.94 -17.27
N VAL A 346 9.89 3.19 -17.38
CA VAL A 346 10.93 3.75 -16.51
C VAL A 346 10.49 5.13 -16.03
N GLN A 347 10.63 5.36 -14.74
CA GLN A 347 10.50 6.68 -14.14
C GLN A 347 11.66 6.92 -13.17
N VAL A 348 12.49 7.91 -13.48
CA VAL A 348 13.49 8.45 -12.55
C VAL A 348 12.86 9.60 -11.81
N GLN A 349 12.56 9.40 -10.53
CA GLN A 349 11.87 10.39 -9.69
C GLN A 349 12.88 11.07 -8.76
N MET A 350 13.00 12.39 -8.88
CA MET A 350 14.05 13.19 -8.23
C MET A 350 13.43 14.28 -7.34
N PRO A 351 13.31 14.04 -6.02
CA PRO A 351 12.70 15.01 -5.12
C PRO A 351 13.56 16.27 -4.94
N GLY A 352 12.99 17.42 -5.31
CA GLY A 352 13.59 18.74 -5.14
C GLY A 352 14.57 19.18 -6.22
N LEU A 353 14.75 18.39 -7.30
CA LEU A 353 15.43 18.87 -8.50
C LEU A 353 14.48 19.68 -9.37
N THR A 354 15.02 20.59 -10.17
CA THR A 354 14.31 21.23 -11.28
C THR A 354 14.30 20.32 -12.52
N PRO A 355 13.43 20.58 -13.52
CA PRO A 355 13.47 19.87 -14.80
C PRO A 355 14.83 19.90 -15.50
N ALA A 356 15.56 21.01 -15.42
CA ALA A 356 16.88 21.15 -16.04
C ALA A 356 17.92 20.27 -15.35
N GLU A 357 17.95 20.28 -14.01
CA GLU A 357 18.84 19.42 -13.23
C GLU A 357 18.51 17.94 -13.43
N ALA A 358 17.23 17.58 -13.43
CA ALA A 358 16.79 16.21 -13.69
C ALA A 358 17.15 15.76 -15.12
N THR A 359 17.07 16.66 -16.12
CA THR A 359 17.50 16.38 -17.49
C THR A 359 18.98 16.04 -17.52
N VAL A 360 19.84 16.87 -16.91
CA VAL A 360 21.28 16.63 -16.82
C VAL A 360 21.57 15.32 -16.10
N PHE A 361 20.85 15.05 -15.01
CA PHE A 361 21.03 13.85 -14.20
C PHE A 361 20.81 12.55 -15.00
N VAL A 362 19.77 12.49 -15.84
CA VAL A 362 19.45 11.26 -16.61
C VAL A 362 20.23 11.12 -17.92
N GLN A 363 20.93 12.17 -18.39
CA GLN A 363 21.71 12.11 -19.64
C GLN A 363 22.72 10.94 -19.72
N PRO A 364 23.45 10.56 -18.66
CA PRO A 364 24.35 9.41 -18.72
C PRO A 364 23.62 8.11 -19.10
N LEU A 365 22.45 7.84 -18.50
CA LEU A 365 21.64 6.67 -18.84
C LEU A 365 21.18 6.72 -20.30
N LEU A 366 20.67 7.86 -20.76
CA LEU A 366 20.20 8.01 -22.15
C LEU A 366 21.32 7.81 -23.16
N ARG A 367 22.54 8.31 -22.88
CA ARG A 367 23.72 8.05 -23.72
C ARG A 367 24.07 6.56 -23.75
N THR A 368 24.03 5.88 -22.61
CA THR A 368 24.29 4.43 -22.56
C THR A 368 23.26 3.66 -23.40
N LEU A 369 21.97 3.97 -23.28
CA LEU A 369 20.92 3.35 -24.08
C LEU A 369 21.09 3.65 -25.58
N ASN A 370 21.40 4.89 -25.95
CA ASN A 370 21.65 5.26 -27.34
C ASN A 370 22.83 4.48 -27.94
N ASN A 371 23.90 4.27 -27.17
CA ASN A 371 25.05 3.47 -27.59
C ASN A 371 24.72 1.97 -27.79
N LEU A 372 23.65 1.48 -27.15
CA LEU A 372 23.10 0.15 -27.39
C LEU A 372 22.18 0.08 -28.62
N GLY A 373 22.03 1.18 -29.37
CA GLY A 373 21.09 1.26 -30.50
C GLY A 373 19.64 1.50 -30.06
N MET A 374 19.42 2.00 -28.83
CA MET A 374 18.10 2.35 -28.30
C MET A 374 17.96 3.88 -28.22
N PRO A 375 17.56 4.57 -29.30
CA PRO A 375 17.49 6.04 -29.35
C PRO A 375 16.34 6.61 -28.51
N VAL A 376 16.43 6.47 -27.19
CA VAL A 376 15.46 7.01 -26.24
C VAL A 376 15.72 8.51 -26.09
N ALA A 377 14.82 9.33 -26.63
CA ALA A 377 14.80 10.76 -26.35
C ALA A 377 13.73 11.01 -25.28
N ILE A 378 14.07 11.59 -24.14
CA ILE A 378 13.05 12.02 -23.15
C ILE A 378 12.42 13.35 -23.57
N THR A 379 11.12 13.51 -23.31
CA THR A 379 10.53 14.85 -23.20
C THR A 379 11.05 15.50 -21.91
N ALA A 380 11.12 16.83 -21.86
CA ALA A 380 11.56 17.55 -20.66
C ALA A 380 10.88 17.00 -19.39
N PRO A 381 11.64 16.65 -18.33
CA PRO A 381 11.08 16.11 -17.09
C PRO A 381 9.96 16.99 -16.55
N THR A 382 8.88 16.38 -16.10
CA THR A 382 7.74 17.12 -15.56
C THR A 382 7.91 17.29 -14.07
N THR A 383 7.53 18.47 -13.58
CA THR A 383 7.45 18.72 -12.13
C THR A 383 6.01 18.65 -11.72
N GLN A 384 5.76 17.88 -10.67
CA GLN A 384 4.45 17.80 -10.08
C GLN A 384 4.55 17.92 -8.55
N VAL A 385 3.48 18.39 -7.93
CA VAL A 385 3.37 18.32 -6.47
C VAL A 385 3.37 16.84 -6.12
N TYR A 386 4.11 16.46 -5.07
CA TYR A 386 4.20 15.06 -4.63
C TYR A 386 2.82 14.38 -4.44
N SER A 387 1.79 15.19 -4.20
CA SER A 387 0.40 14.76 -4.01
C SER A 387 -0.40 14.40 -5.26
N SER A 388 0.08 14.70 -6.46
CA SER A 388 -0.68 14.50 -7.70
C SER A 388 -0.50 13.09 -8.26
N GLN A 389 -1.33 12.13 -7.83
CA GLN A 389 -1.39 10.77 -8.38
C GLN A 389 -2.84 10.30 -8.61
N SER A 390 -3.01 9.18 -9.33
CA SER A 390 -4.35 8.63 -9.62
C SER A 390 -5.00 8.00 -8.37
N ARG A 391 -6.33 8.04 -8.33
CA ARG A 391 -7.18 7.36 -7.31
C ARG A 391 -8.02 6.22 -7.89
N ASN A 392 -7.82 5.89 -9.15
CA ASN A 392 -8.61 4.91 -9.87
C ASN A 392 -7.96 3.53 -9.80
N GLY A 393 -8.79 2.50 -9.87
CA GLY A 393 -8.40 1.10 -9.71
C GLY A 393 -9.57 0.28 -9.20
N ALA A 394 -9.56 -1.01 -9.51
CA ALA A 394 -10.59 -1.97 -9.12
C ALA A 394 -9.95 -3.14 -8.35
N PRO A 395 -10.71 -3.82 -7.47
CA PRO A 395 -10.27 -5.06 -6.86
C PRO A 395 -9.86 -6.08 -7.92
N SER A 396 -8.84 -6.86 -7.61
CA SER A 396 -8.31 -7.89 -8.50
C SER A 396 -7.90 -9.14 -7.72
N ASN A 397 -7.56 -10.20 -8.46
CA ASN A 397 -6.93 -11.41 -7.94
C ASN A 397 -5.44 -11.43 -8.27
N GLY A 398 -4.77 -10.28 -8.17
CA GLY A 398 -3.31 -10.20 -8.29
C GLY A 398 -2.63 -11.00 -7.17
N TYR A 399 -1.58 -11.74 -7.53
CA TYR A 399 -0.75 -12.46 -6.59
C TYR A 399 0.63 -11.82 -6.59
N PHE A 400 1.07 -11.39 -5.42
CA PHE A 400 2.31 -10.62 -5.30
C PHE A 400 3.39 -11.50 -4.68
N ALA A 401 4.59 -11.42 -5.24
CA ALA A 401 5.80 -11.93 -4.62
C ALA A 401 6.86 -10.84 -4.63
N SER A 402 7.52 -10.57 -3.52
CA SER A 402 8.54 -9.51 -3.46
C SER A 402 9.89 -10.02 -2.97
N ARG A 403 10.95 -9.31 -3.36
CA ARG A 403 12.31 -9.57 -2.91
C ARG A 403 13.09 -8.29 -2.73
N LEU A 404 13.89 -8.25 -1.67
CA LEU A 404 14.91 -7.22 -1.49
C LEU A 404 16.22 -7.71 -2.13
N PHE A 405 16.70 -7.02 -3.16
CA PHE A 405 18.07 -7.14 -3.64
C PHE A 405 18.95 -6.16 -2.86
N PRO A 406 20.01 -6.61 -2.16
CA PRO A 406 20.89 -5.71 -1.45
C PRO A 406 21.78 -4.95 -2.44
N ARG A 407 22.24 -3.75 -2.09
CA ARG A 407 23.17 -2.97 -2.94
C ARG A 407 24.43 -3.72 -3.37
N ARG A 408 24.97 -4.63 -2.55
CA ARG A 408 26.09 -5.50 -2.94
C ARG A 408 25.80 -6.32 -4.21
N ALA A 409 24.53 -6.60 -4.50
CA ALA A 409 24.13 -7.28 -5.72
C ALA A 409 24.25 -6.37 -6.95
N TYR A 410 24.25 -5.05 -6.79
CA TYR A 410 24.44 -4.07 -7.87
C TYR A 410 25.91 -3.68 -8.03
N GLU A 411 26.69 -3.70 -6.95
CA GLU A 411 28.12 -3.34 -6.98
C GLU A 411 29.04 -4.48 -7.44
N ASN A 412 28.56 -5.73 -7.38
CA ASN A 412 29.29 -6.89 -7.87
C ASN A 412 28.69 -7.37 -9.20
N SER A 413 29.48 -7.37 -10.27
CA SER A 413 29.02 -7.70 -11.63
C SER A 413 28.41 -9.10 -11.75
N THR A 414 28.96 -10.10 -11.05
CA THR A 414 28.43 -11.47 -11.07
C THR A 414 27.08 -11.55 -10.36
N LEU A 415 26.95 -10.92 -9.19
CA LEU A 415 25.68 -10.87 -8.47
C LEU A 415 24.63 -10.05 -9.24
N PHE A 416 25.05 -8.98 -9.91
CA PHE A 416 24.16 -8.14 -10.71
C PHE A 416 23.60 -8.92 -11.89
N ALA A 417 24.46 -9.64 -12.61
CA ALA A 417 24.04 -10.51 -13.70
C ALA A 417 23.05 -11.58 -13.20
N ALA A 418 23.31 -12.21 -12.05
CA ALA A 418 22.40 -13.20 -11.46
C ALA A 418 21.04 -12.58 -11.09
N ALA A 419 21.05 -11.39 -10.49
CA ALA A 419 19.86 -10.63 -10.14
C ALA A 419 19.01 -10.26 -11.37
N MET A 420 19.65 -9.74 -12.42
CA MET A 420 18.97 -9.37 -13.65
C MET A 420 18.47 -10.58 -14.44
N ASN A 421 19.22 -11.69 -14.45
CA ASN A 421 18.76 -12.94 -15.04
C ASN A 421 17.52 -13.49 -14.34
N ALA A 422 17.44 -13.36 -13.01
CA ALA A 422 16.23 -13.75 -12.27
C ALA A 422 15.02 -12.86 -12.63
N ALA A 423 15.23 -11.54 -12.75
CA ALA A 423 14.18 -10.61 -13.17
C ALA A 423 13.70 -10.90 -14.61
N ARG A 424 14.63 -11.12 -15.54
CA ARG A 424 14.36 -11.55 -16.91
C ARG A 424 13.54 -12.83 -16.95
N ALA A 425 13.97 -13.86 -16.23
CA ALA A 425 13.28 -15.15 -16.20
C ALA A 425 11.83 -15.03 -15.70
N ALA A 426 11.55 -14.16 -14.72
CA ALA A 426 10.19 -13.90 -14.26
C ALA A 426 9.32 -13.28 -15.36
N VAL A 427 9.81 -12.23 -16.03
CA VAL A 427 9.06 -11.56 -17.11
C VAL A 427 8.85 -12.49 -18.31
N GLU A 428 9.88 -13.27 -18.69
CA GLU A 428 9.78 -14.26 -19.78
C GLU A 428 8.80 -15.40 -19.43
N ALA A 429 8.65 -15.72 -18.15
CA ALA A 429 7.68 -16.71 -17.67
C ALA A 429 6.23 -16.20 -17.63
N GLY A 430 5.97 -14.93 -17.99
CA GLY A 430 4.62 -14.38 -18.06
C GLY A 430 4.25 -13.40 -16.95
N TYR A 431 5.13 -13.16 -15.97
CA TYR A 431 4.84 -12.28 -14.83
C TYR A 431 5.10 -10.81 -15.15
N THR A 432 4.41 -9.91 -14.43
CA THR A 432 4.75 -8.50 -14.44
C THR A 432 5.79 -8.23 -13.35
N PHE A 433 6.83 -7.49 -13.72
CA PHE A 433 7.91 -7.11 -12.84
C PHE A 433 7.77 -5.64 -12.48
N HIS A 434 7.80 -5.30 -11.18
CA HIS A 434 7.89 -3.93 -10.67
C HIS A 434 9.21 -3.72 -9.92
N GLY A 435 10.05 -2.80 -10.42
CA GLY A 435 11.32 -2.44 -9.79
C GLY A 435 11.20 -1.14 -8.99
N LEU A 436 11.70 -1.15 -7.75
CA LEU A 436 11.69 -0.01 -6.84
C LEU A 436 13.08 0.18 -6.22
N ASN A 437 13.95 0.93 -6.89
CA ASN A 437 15.26 1.26 -6.31
C ASN A 437 15.10 2.47 -5.39
N MET A 438 15.40 2.24 -4.11
CA MET A 438 15.39 3.24 -3.05
C MET A 438 16.48 2.92 -2.03
N ALA A 439 16.80 3.88 -1.17
CA ALA A 439 17.65 3.67 0.00
C ALA A 439 16.83 3.88 1.28
N PRO A 440 16.64 2.88 2.15
CA PRO A 440 16.11 3.13 3.48
C PRO A 440 17.14 3.95 4.29
N THR A 441 16.73 5.03 4.98
CA THR A 441 17.65 5.77 5.83
C THR A 441 17.84 5.06 7.18
N ARG A 442 18.80 4.14 7.23
CA ARG A 442 19.66 4.01 8.41
C ARG A 442 20.92 4.82 8.16
N VAL A 443 21.49 5.39 9.23
CA VAL A 443 22.72 6.22 9.24
C VAL A 443 23.63 5.84 8.08
N ARG A 444 23.94 6.81 7.19
CA ARG A 444 24.81 6.65 6.01
C ARG A 444 26.04 5.83 6.41
N ASN A 445 26.00 4.50 6.18
CA ASN A 445 27.09 3.52 6.25
C ASN A 445 26.64 2.07 6.48
N GLN A 446 25.37 1.74 6.72
CA GLN A 446 24.96 0.32 6.81
C GLN A 446 23.60 0.05 6.14
N SER A 447 23.64 -0.82 5.12
CA SER A 447 22.54 -1.44 4.35
C SER A 447 21.60 -0.50 3.58
N THR A 448 21.80 -0.45 2.26
CA THR A 448 20.81 -0.03 1.26
C THR A 448 20.20 -1.28 0.62
N GLU A 449 18.87 -1.37 0.60
CA GLU A 449 18.11 -2.49 0.04
C GLU A 449 17.20 -1.97 -1.08
N ILE A 450 17.23 -2.65 -2.23
CA ILE A 450 16.38 -2.37 -3.39
C ILE A 450 15.21 -3.34 -3.35
N HIS A 451 13.99 -2.82 -3.38
CA HIS A 451 12.79 -3.63 -3.35
C HIS A 451 12.34 -3.92 -4.78
N MET A 452 12.02 -5.17 -5.08
CA MET A 452 11.26 -5.51 -6.27
C MET A 452 10.00 -6.22 -5.81
N GLU A 453 8.93 -5.96 -6.53
CA GLU A 453 7.64 -6.60 -6.40
C GLU A 453 7.34 -7.26 -7.75
N MET A 454 6.91 -8.50 -7.75
CA MET A 454 6.49 -9.25 -8.93
C MET A 454 4.99 -9.51 -8.76
N GLU A 455 4.23 -9.16 -9.80
CA GLU A 455 2.76 -9.28 -9.90
C GLU A 455 2.34 -10.33 -10.94
#